data_AF-A0A1J5AG96-F1
#
_entry.id   AF-A0A1J5AG96-F1
#
_cell.length_a   1.000
_cell.length_b   1.000
_cell.length_c   1.000
_cell.angle_alpha   90.00
_cell.angle_beta   90.00
_cell.angle_gamma   90.00
#
_symmetry.space_group_name_H-M   'P 1'
#
loop_
_entity.id
_entity.type
_entity.pdbx_description
1 polymer ?
#
loop_
_entity_poly.entity_id
_entity_poly.type
_entity_poly.pdbx_seq_one_letter_code
_entity_poly.pdbx_strand_id
1 'polypeptide(L)' 'MAEPVSGERWAVEIKWQSKVVGEKELIALAAKAQALNARPWCVSHSGFTPAARAYAEANDILISTRADLEKIERAVKAVL' A
#
# COMPACT_ATOMS: atom_id res chain seq x y z
N MET A 1 -17.68 -21.96 -6.85
CA MET A 1 -16.46 -21.13 -6.83
C MET A 1 -16.93 -19.70 -6.63
N ALA A 2 -16.55 -19.05 -5.53
CA ALA A 2 -17.00 -17.70 -5.22
C ALA A 2 -16.15 -16.71 -6.02
N GLU A 3 -16.74 -16.04 -6.99
CA GLU A 3 -16.12 -14.88 -7.62
C GLU A 3 -16.39 -13.65 -6.75
N PRO A 4 -15.38 -12.93 -6.25
CA PRO A 4 -15.56 -11.54 -5.91
C PRO A 4 -15.05 -10.74 -7.09
N VAL A 5 -15.88 -10.52 -8.13
CA VAL A 5 -15.60 -9.39 -9.02
C VAL A 5 -16.24 -8.17 -8.38
N SER A 6 -15.68 -7.71 -7.26
CA SER A 6 -15.81 -6.28 -7.01
C SER A 6 -15.05 -5.62 -8.16
N GLY A 7 -15.69 -4.70 -8.88
CA GLY A 7 -15.02 -3.94 -9.94
C GLY A 7 -13.90 -3.02 -9.43
N GLU A 8 -13.45 -3.21 -8.19
CA GLU A 8 -12.45 -2.43 -7.51
C GLU A 8 -11.06 -2.85 -8.00
N ARG A 9 -10.38 -1.90 -8.64
CA ARG A 9 -9.01 -2.09 -9.11
C ARG A 9 -8.05 -1.48 -8.11
N TRP A 10 -6.88 -2.07 -7.99
CA TRP A 10 -5.81 -1.58 -7.11
C TRP A 10 -4.55 -1.35 -7.92
N ALA A 11 -3.94 -0.18 -7.75
CA ALA A 11 -2.60 0.11 -8.21
C ALA A 11 -1.66 -0.03 -7.01
N VAL A 12 -0.83 -1.07 -7.01
CA VAL A 12 0.01 -1.43 -5.88
C VAL A 12 1.47 -1.16 -6.20
N GLU A 13 2.15 -0.38 -5.36
CA GLU A 13 3.61 -0.22 -5.41
C GLU A 13 4.27 -0.84 -4.19
N ILE A 14 5.29 -1.67 -4.42
CA ILE A 14 6.07 -2.34 -3.39
C ILE A 14 7.47 -1.70 -3.33
N LYS A 15 7.79 -1.12 -2.18
CA LYS A 15 9.07 -0.46 -1.87
C LYS A 15 9.85 -1.33 -0.90
N TRP A 16 10.70 -2.19 -1.46
CA TRP A 16 11.52 -3.14 -0.70
C TRP A 16 12.91 -2.60 -0.33
N GLN A 17 13.22 -1.39 -0.77
CA GLN A 17 14.52 -0.75 -0.52
C GLN A 17 14.62 -0.24 0.91
N SER A 18 15.85 0.00 1.37
CA SER A 18 16.14 0.48 2.73
C SER A 18 15.63 1.90 3.01
N LYS A 19 15.23 2.67 1.99
CA LYS A 19 14.80 4.07 2.14
C LYS A 19 13.33 4.17 2.54
N VAL A 20 13.05 5.05 3.50
CA VAL A 20 11.69 5.41 3.93
C VAL A 20 10.96 6.11 2.78
N VAL A 21 9.70 5.72 2.53
CA VAL A 21 8.85 6.31 1.47
C VAL A 21 8.45 7.73 1.84
N GLY A 22 8.68 8.66 0.93
CA GLY A 22 8.31 10.07 1.07
C GLY A 22 6.98 10.42 0.41
N GLU A 23 6.45 11.59 0.74
CA GLU A 23 5.20 12.13 0.19
C GLU A 23 5.17 12.17 -1.35
N LYS A 24 6.28 12.61 -1.98
CA LYS A 24 6.39 12.67 -3.45
C LYS A 24 6.15 11.32 -4.14
N GLU A 25 6.53 10.23 -3.49
CA GLU A 25 6.31 8.89 -4.03
C GLU A 25 4.83 8.50 -3.95
N LEU A 26 4.13 8.89 -2.88
CA LEU A 26 2.69 8.67 -2.76
C LEU A 26 1.88 9.55 -3.72
N ILE A 27 2.30 10.79 -3.97
CA ILE A 27 1.70 11.64 -5.00
C ILE A 27 1.81 10.97 -6.37
N ALA A 28 2.99 10.43 -6.70
CA ALA A 28 3.19 9.72 -7.97
C ALA A 28 2.33 8.46 -8.08
N LEU A 29 2.21 7.69 -6.99
CA LEU A 29 1.32 6.52 -6.93
C LEU A 29 -0.15 6.91 -7.12
N ALA A 30 -0.63 7.95 -6.44
CA ALA A 30 -2.00 8.43 -6.56
C ALA A 30 -2.34 8.83 -8.00
N ALA A 31 -1.44 9.55 -8.68
CA ALA A 31 -1.62 9.92 -10.08
C ALA A 31 -1.71 8.70 -11.01
N LYS A 32 -0.86 7.68 -10.80
CA LYS A 32 -0.93 6.42 -11.56
C LYS A 32 -2.23 5.66 -11.30
N ALA A 33 -2.64 5.58 -10.04
CA ALA A 33 -3.86 4.90 -9.64
C ALA A 33 -5.10 5.57 -10.27
N GLN A 34 -5.14 6.90 -10.27
CA GLN A 34 -6.19 7.68 -10.94
C GLN A 34 -6.24 7.37 -12.44
N ALA A 35 -5.10 7.37 -13.14
CA ALA A 35 -5.04 7.05 -14.57
C ALA A 35 -5.51 5.62 -14.90
N LEU A 36 -5.41 4.70 -13.94
CA LEU A 36 -5.86 3.31 -14.06
C LEU A 36 -7.30 3.07 -13.58
N ASN A 37 -7.99 4.11 -13.10
CA ASN A 37 -9.26 4.01 -12.38
C ASN A 37 -9.19 2.96 -11.26
N ALA A 38 -8.16 3.10 -10.41
CA ALA A 38 -7.81 2.16 -9.36
C ALA A 38 -7.52 2.88 -8.04
N ARG A 39 -7.64 2.15 -6.93
CA ARG A 39 -7.25 2.60 -5.59
C ARG A 39 -5.74 2.44 -5.38
N PRO A 40 -5.06 3.44 -4.80
CA PRO A 40 -3.63 3.34 -4.54
C PRO A 40 -3.34 2.55 -3.26
N TRP A 41 -2.33 1.66 -3.33
CA TRP A 41 -1.77 0.98 -2.16
C TRP A 41 -0.24 0.98 -2.22
N CYS A 42 0.41 1.54 -1.20
CA CYS A 42 1.86 1.47 -1.06
C CYS A 42 2.26 0.49 0.05
N VAL A 43 3.11 -0.48 -0.28
CA VAL A 43 3.72 -1.39 0.69
C VAL A 43 5.18 -0.99 0.86
N SER A 44 5.61 -0.68 2.08
CA SER A 44 7.00 -0.27 2.36
C SER A 44 7.61 -1.11 3.48
N HIS A 45 8.75 -1.73 3.18
CA HIS A 45 9.54 -2.43 4.19
C HIS A 45 10.17 -1.45 5.20
N SER A 46 10.71 -0.32 4.71
CA SER A 46 11.35 0.70 5.55
C SER A 46 10.39 1.74 6.13
N GLY A 47 9.10 1.62 5.85
CA GLY A 47 8.07 2.53 6.36
C GLY A 47 7.94 3.83 5.57
N PHE A 48 7.34 4.83 6.22
CA PHE A 48 6.87 6.09 5.63
C PHE A 48 7.26 7.28 6.50
N THR A 49 7.61 8.41 5.87
CA THR A 49 7.84 9.67 6.59
C THR A 49 6.53 10.22 7.17
N PRO A 50 6.56 11.13 8.17
CA PRO A 50 5.35 11.74 8.70
C PRO A 50 4.50 12.44 7.62
N ALA A 51 5.14 13.17 6.71
CA ALA A 51 4.46 13.81 5.59
C ALA A 51 3.78 12.79 4.65
N ALA A 52 4.45 11.67 4.36
CA ALA A 52 3.84 10.60 3.58
C ALA A 52 2.61 9.99 4.26
N ARG A 53 2.64 9.81 5.59
CA ARG A 53 1.49 9.30 6.35
C ARG A 53 0.31 10.27 6.31
N ALA A 54 0.56 11.55 6.56
CA ALA A 54 -0.47 12.58 6.50
C ALA A 54 -1.10 12.67 5.09
N TYR A 55 -0.27 12.60 4.05
CA TYR A 55 -0.74 12.58 2.67
C TYR A 55 -1.56 11.32 2.36
N ALA A 56 -1.13 10.15 2.82
CA ALA A 56 -1.85 8.91 2.61
C ALA A 56 -3.25 8.95 3.22
N GLU A 57 -3.36 9.41 4.47
CA GLU A 57 -4.62 9.57 5.18
C GLU A 57 -5.55 10.57 4.47
N ALA A 58 -5.02 11.71 4.04
CA ALA A 58 -5.82 12.73 3.36
C ALA A 58 -6.32 12.33 1.96
N ASN A 59 -5.72 11.32 1.33
CA ASN A 59 -6.00 10.92 -0.06
C ASN A 59 -6.46 9.45 -0.17
N ASP A 60 -6.90 8.84 0.94
CA ASP A 60 -7.37 7.45 0.99
C ASP A 60 -6.38 6.43 0.38
N ILE A 61 -5.08 6.67 0.56
CA ILE A 61 -4.03 5.76 0.11
C ILE A 61 -3.79 4.71 1.16
N LEU A 62 -4.02 3.45 0.80
CA LEU A 62 -3.67 2.35 1.69
C LEU A 62 -2.16 2.28 1.84
N ILE A 63 -1.68 2.17 3.07
CA ILE A 63 -0.27 1.93 3.35
C ILE A 63 -0.11 0.68 4.19
N SER A 64 0.90 -0.13 3.86
CA SER A 64 1.30 -1.28 4.67
C SER A 64 2.77 -1.22 4.98
N THR A 65 3.09 -1.51 6.23
CA THR A 65 4.46 -1.50 6.76
C THR A 65 4.98 -2.93 6.94
N ARG A 66 6.27 -3.06 7.24
CA ARG A 66 6.85 -4.32 7.70
C ARG A 66 6.06 -4.97 8.84
N ALA A 67 5.60 -4.19 9.82
CA ALA A 67 4.83 -4.71 10.95
C ALA A 67 3.51 -5.36 10.51
N ASP A 68 2.90 -4.85 9.44
CA ASP A 68 1.66 -5.42 8.88
C ASP A 68 1.95 -6.71 8.11
N LEU A 69 3.05 -6.76 7.37
CA LEU A 69 3.52 -7.98 6.70
C LEU A 69 3.85 -9.08 7.71
N GLU A 70 4.51 -8.75 8.82
CA GLU A 70 4.83 -9.70 9.89
C GLU A 70 3.57 -10.24 10.59
N LYS A 71 2.50 -9.43 10.71
CA LYS A 71 1.20 -9.92 11.21
C LYS A 71 0.60 -10.93 10.23
N ILE A 72 0.64 -10.64 8.94
CA ILE A 72 0.13 -11.55 7.90
C ILE A 72 0.94 -12.84 7.88
N GLU A 73 2.27 -12.78 7.97
CA GLU A 73 3.15 -13.96 8.01
C GLU A 73 2.77 -14.88 9.18
N ARG A 74 2.58 -14.31 10.39
CA ARG A 74 2.14 -15.08 11.56
C ARG A 74 0.77 -15.72 11.36
N ALA A 75 -0.17 -15.00 10.77
CA ALA A 75 -1.50 -15.51 10.49
C ALA A 75 -1.47 -16.67 9.48
N VAL A 76 -0.69 -16.53 8.40
CA VAL A 76 -0.52 -17.59 7.39
C VAL A 76 0.09 -18.85 7.99
N LYS A 77 1.15 -18.70 8.82
CA LYS A 77 1.78 -19.85 9.51
C LYS A 77 0.88 -20.54 10.52
N ALA A 78 -0.14 -19.87 11.06
CA ALA A 78 -1.07 -20.47 12.01
C ALA A 78 -2.17 -21.31 11.34
N VAL A 79 -2.32 -21.19 10.01
CA VAL A 79 -3.36 -21.87 9.21
C VAL A 79 -2.76 -22.99 8.34
N LEU A 80 -1.44 -23.04 8.21
CA LEU A 80 -0.66 -24.11 7.56
C LEU A 80 -0.15 -25.10 8.61
#